data_AF-A0A833DAK8-F1
#
_entry.id   AF-A0A833DAK8-F1
#
_cell.length_a   1.000
_cell.length_b   1.000
_cell.length_c   1.000
_cell.angle_alpha   90.00
_cell.angle_beta   90.00
_cell.angle_gamma   90.00
#
_symmetry.space_group_name_H-M   'P 1'
#
loop_
_entity.id
_entity.type
_entity.pdbx_description
1 polymer ?
#
loop_
_entity_poly.entity_id
_entity_poly.type
_entity_poly.pdbx_seq_one_letter_code
_entity_poly.pdbx_strand_id
1 'polypeptide(L)'
;MAETKTVTAATTEAPHAKPFPPLDATTFAPQLFWLVLSFVLLYVMLKRLVLPRVGEVIGERQERISRDVAEARRIKVETETAIADYERALADARARAQRIAQESRDVLAAEIAKERAAVESKIAAKTAEAEKSIAAAKTSAMAQVEDVATQAAKAVVVELIGLDPAADEVQRALKG
;
A
#
# COMPACT_ATOMS: atom_id res chain seq x y z
N MET A 1 -25.22 -24.59 123.29
CA MET A 1 -24.01 -25.26 122.76
C MET A 1 -23.16 -24.14 122.17
N ALA A 2 -22.19 -23.64 122.94
CA ALA A 2 -20.75 -23.95 122.79
C ALA A 2 -20.20 -23.34 121.48
N GLU A 3 -19.15 -22.53 121.42
CA GLU A 3 -18.00 -22.36 122.30
C GLU A 3 -17.31 -21.03 121.96
N THR A 4 -16.79 -20.35 122.98
CA THR A 4 -15.93 -19.17 122.88
C THR A 4 -14.55 -19.59 122.38
N LYS A 5 -13.94 -18.84 121.45
CA LYS A 5 -12.47 -18.69 121.47
C LYS A 5 -12.03 -17.32 120.99
N THR A 6 -11.80 -16.49 121.99
CA THR A 6 -10.96 -15.29 122.01
C THR A 6 -9.53 -15.57 121.55
N VAL A 7 -8.80 -14.46 121.36
CA VAL A 7 -7.34 -14.25 121.45
C VAL A 7 -6.68 -14.06 120.08
N THR A 8 -5.85 -13.05 119.82
CA THR A 8 -5.43 -11.80 120.49
C THR A 8 -4.53 -11.11 119.46
N ALA A 9 -4.57 -9.79 119.41
CA ALA A 9 -3.61 -8.98 118.67
C ALA A 9 -2.19 -9.16 119.22
N ALA A 10 -1.22 -9.40 118.33
CA ALA A 10 0.19 -9.15 118.59
C ALA A 10 0.74 -8.27 117.46
N THR A 11 1.26 -7.12 117.85
CA THR A 11 2.10 -6.26 117.00
C THR A 11 3.49 -6.90 116.91
N THR A 12 4.01 -7.09 115.69
CA THR A 12 5.42 -7.40 115.44
C THR A 12 5.87 -6.73 114.14
N GLU A 13 7.04 -6.11 114.23
CA GLU A 13 7.82 -5.35 113.26
C GLU A 13 7.79 -5.88 111.81
N ALA A 14 7.87 -4.97 110.84
CA ALA A 14 7.88 -5.27 109.42
C ALA A 14 9.14 -6.04 108.97
N PRO A 15 9.00 -7.17 108.26
CA PRO A 15 10.02 -7.65 107.33
C PRO A 15 9.52 -7.45 105.89
N HIS A 16 10.40 -6.93 105.04
CA HIS A 16 10.22 -6.64 103.61
C HIS A 16 9.17 -7.52 102.91
N ALA A 17 8.11 -6.87 102.41
CA ALA A 17 7.09 -7.50 101.58
C ALA A 17 7.75 -8.13 100.35
N LYS A 18 7.73 -9.46 100.26
CA LYS A 18 8.14 -10.19 99.07
C LYS A 18 7.23 -9.73 97.92
N PRO A 19 7.77 -9.20 96.80
CA PRO A 19 6.95 -8.74 95.68
C PRO A 19 6.02 -9.86 95.21
N PHE A 20 4.81 -9.49 94.79
CA PHE A 20 3.87 -10.44 94.18
C PHE A 20 4.60 -11.23 93.07
N PRO A 21 4.70 -12.57 93.13
CA PRO A 21 5.62 -13.35 92.29
C PRO A 21 5.51 -13.09 90.77
N PRO A 22 4.34 -12.78 90.19
CA PRO A 22 4.21 -12.38 88.78
C PRO A 22 4.76 -11.01 88.41
N LEU A 23 5.00 -10.12 89.38
CA LEU A 23 5.43 -8.73 89.19
C LEU A 23 6.79 -8.45 89.86
N ASP A 24 7.62 -9.48 90.03
CA ASP A 24 8.98 -9.32 90.51
C ASP A 24 9.88 -8.74 89.41
N ALA A 25 10.23 -7.46 89.55
CA ALA A 25 11.06 -6.67 88.63
C ALA A 25 12.41 -7.33 88.27
N THR A 26 12.92 -8.22 89.13
CA THR A 26 14.20 -8.91 88.93
C THR A 26 14.17 -9.92 87.77
N THR A 27 13.00 -10.43 87.41
CA THR A 27 12.82 -11.42 86.32
C THR A 27 12.65 -10.77 84.93
N PHE A 28 12.30 -9.47 84.89
CA PHE A 28 12.07 -8.77 83.63
C PHE A 28 13.37 -8.47 82.87
N ALA A 29 14.49 -8.21 83.54
CA ALA A 29 15.74 -7.88 82.88
C ALA A 29 16.29 -9.05 82.00
N PRO A 30 16.33 -10.32 82.48
CA PRO A 30 16.67 -11.46 81.63
C PRO A 30 15.69 -11.66 80.46
N GLN A 31 14.39 -11.45 80.69
CA GLN A 31 13.37 -11.61 79.65
C GLN A 31 13.49 -10.54 78.56
N LEU A 32 13.74 -9.29 78.94
CA LEU A 32 14.02 -8.20 77.99
C LEU A 32 15.33 -8.41 77.24
N PHE A 33 16.38 -8.93 77.89
CA PHE A 33 17.62 -9.28 77.21
C PHE A 33 17.38 -10.34 76.12
N TRP A 34 16.66 -11.42 76.43
CA TRP A 34 16.36 -12.46 75.44
C TRP A 34 15.39 -11.99 74.35
N LEU A 35 14.44 -11.13 74.70
CA LEU A 35 13.55 -10.47 73.74
C LEU A 35 14.36 -9.64 72.73
N VAL A 36 15.27 -8.79 73.21
CA VAL A 36 16.13 -7.97 72.34
C VAL A 36 17.05 -8.86 71.51
N LEU A 37 17.66 -9.89 72.10
CA LEU A 37 18.55 -10.81 71.39
C LEU A 37 17.82 -11.55 70.27
N SER A 38 16.66 -12.13 70.55
CA SER A 38 15.84 -12.85 69.57
C SER A 38 15.27 -11.90 68.50
N PHE A 39 14.86 -10.69 68.89
CA PHE A 39 14.37 -9.67 67.96
C PHE A 39 15.46 -9.20 67.00
N VAL A 40 16.68 -8.94 67.50
CA VAL A 40 17.84 -8.58 66.67
C VAL A 40 18.20 -9.72 65.73
N LEU A 41 18.23 -10.96 66.21
CA LEU A 41 18.48 -12.14 65.38
C LEU A 41 17.44 -12.27 64.25
N LEU A 42 16.15 -12.13 64.59
CA LEU A 42 15.05 -12.14 63.63
C LEU A 42 15.17 -11.01 62.62
N TYR A 43 15.47 -9.78 63.08
CA TYR A 43 15.63 -8.61 62.22
C TYR A 43 16.76 -8.81 61.20
N VAL A 44 17.91 -9.32 61.64
CA VAL A 44 19.04 -9.61 60.76
C VAL A 44 18.67 -10.69 59.74
N MET A 45 17.96 -11.73 60.17
CA MET A 45 17.48 -12.79 59.26
C MET A 45 16.50 -12.24 58.21
N LEU A 46 15.56 -11.39 58.61
CA LEU A 46 14.59 -10.78 57.70
C LEU A 46 15.29 -9.86 56.69
N LYS A 47 16.21 -9.00 57.17
CA LYS A 47 16.99 -8.08 56.36
C LYS A 47 17.86 -8.80 55.33
N ARG A 48 18.52 -9.89 55.72
CA ARG A 48 19.45 -10.62 54.83
C ARG A 48 18.79 -11.65 53.94
N LEU A 49 17.62 -12.20 54.29
CA LEU A 49 17.05 -13.32 53.55
C LEU A 49 15.69 -13.00 52.92
N VAL A 50 14.77 -12.40 53.68
CA VAL A 50 13.39 -12.19 53.21
C VAL A 50 13.29 -10.96 52.31
N LEU A 51 13.86 -9.83 52.72
CA LEU A 51 13.85 -8.60 51.93
C LEU A 51 14.49 -8.74 50.54
N PRO A 52 15.69 -9.33 50.37
CA PRO A 52 16.28 -9.48 49.05
C PRO A 52 15.45 -10.40 48.14
N ARG A 53 14.92 -11.52 48.65
CA ARG A 53 14.05 -12.43 47.89
C ARG A 53 12.81 -11.73 47.34
N VAL A 54 12.17 -10.88 48.13
CA VAL A 54 10.99 -10.11 47.68
C VAL A 54 11.39 -9.03 46.67
N GLY A 55 12.52 -8.36 46.89
CA GLY A 55 13.08 -7.38 45.95
C GLY A 55 13.40 -7.98 44.58
N GLU A 56 14.00 -9.18 44.55
CA GLU A 56 14.31 -9.93 43.32
C GLU A 56 13.05 -10.21 42.50
N VAL A 57 11.99 -10.73 43.14
CA VAL A 57 10.73 -11.06 42.43
C VAL A 57 10.04 -9.81 41.86
N ILE A 58 10.07 -8.69 42.59
CA ILE A 58 9.52 -7.42 42.11
C ILE A 58 10.35 -6.91 40.93
N GLY A 59 11.67 -6.96 41.05
CA GLY A 59 12.61 -6.57 40.00
C GLY A 59 12.43 -7.39 38.73
N GLU A 60 12.36 -8.72 38.84
CA GLU A 60 12.16 -9.62 37.71
C GLU A 60 10.84 -9.34 36.98
N ARG A 61 9.76 -9.11 37.72
CA ARG A 61 8.46 -8.74 37.13
C ARG A 61 8.53 -7.40 36.41
N GLN A 62 9.14 -6.40 37.04
CA GLN A 62 9.28 -5.07 36.44
C GLN A 62 10.13 -5.12 35.17
N GLU A 63 11.24 -5.87 35.21
CA GLU A 63 12.10 -6.06 34.05
C GLU A 63 11.34 -6.77 32.93
N ARG A 64 10.65 -7.88 33.22
CA ARG A 64 9.84 -8.60 32.23
C ARG A 64 8.80 -7.71 31.58
N ILE A 65 8.03 -6.96 32.36
CA ILE A 65 7.04 -6.00 31.84
C ILE A 65 7.73 -4.95 30.96
N SER A 66 8.86 -4.40 31.40
CA SER A 66 9.59 -3.39 30.64
C SER A 66 10.08 -3.92 29.29
N ARG A 67 10.59 -5.16 29.26
CA ARG A 67 11.03 -5.83 28.03
C ARG A 67 9.84 -6.12 27.11
N ASP A 68 8.74 -6.64 27.65
CA ASP A 68 7.54 -6.95 26.86
C ASP A 68 6.94 -5.67 26.24
N VAL A 69 6.91 -4.56 26.99
CA VAL A 69 6.46 -3.26 26.48
C VAL A 69 7.43 -2.69 25.43
N ALA A 70 8.74 -2.82 25.64
CA ALA A 70 9.74 -2.38 24.68
C ALA A 70 9.64 -3.15 23.37
N GLU A 71 9.50 -4.48 23.44
CA GLU A 71 9.34 -5.35 22.28
C GLU A 71 8.03 -5.06 21.54
N ALA A 72 6.92 -4.89 22.28
CA ALA A 72 5.64 -4.51 21.67
C ALA A 72 5.72 -3.15 20.95
N ARG A 73 6.42 -2.16 21.53
CA ARG A 73 6.66 -0.87 20.86
C ARG A 73 7.53 -1.03 19.62
N ARG A 74 8.58 -1.83 19.69
CA ARG A 74 9.46 -2.11 18.55
C ARG A 74 8.68 -2.75 17.40
N ILE A 75 7.92 -3.82 17.67
CA ILE A 75 7.10 -4.50 16.67
C ILE A 75 6.06 -3.53 16.08
N LYS A 76 5.45 -2.67 16.90
CA LYS A 76 4.52 -1.64 16.42
C LYS A 76 5.19 -0.69 15.42
N VAL A 77 6.36 -0.16 15.76
CA VAL A 77 7.12 0.75 14.89
C VAL A 77 7.56 0.06 13.60
N GLU A 78 8.07 -1.18 13.69
CA GLU A 78 8.44 -1.98 12.52
C GLU A 78 7.23 -2.23 11.61
N THR A 79 6.07 -2.53 12.18
CA THR A 79 4.82 -2.73 11.44
C THR A 79 4.33 -1.44 10.78
N GLU A 80 4.32 -0.32 11.51
CA GLU A 80 3.94 1.00 10.97
C GLU A 80 4.85 1.41 9.83
N THR A 81 6.16 1.17 9.95
CA THR A 81 7.14 1.43 8.90
C THR A 81 6.89 0.54 7.68
N ALA A 82 6.67 -0.76 7.90
CA ALA A 82 6.37 -1.70 6.81
C ALA A 82 5.06 -1.36 6.08
N ILE A 83 4.03 -0.91 6.80
CA ILE A 83 2.77 -0.43 6.21
C ILE A 83 3.03 0.82 5.36
N ALA A 84 3.76 1.80 5.88
CA ALA A 84 4.07 3.02 5.15
C ALA A 84 4.88 2.75 3.87
N ASP A 85 5.88 1.86 3.94
CA ASP A 85 6.68 1.45 2.79
C ASP A 85 5.83 0.69 1.76
N TYR A 86 4.95 -0.20 2.21
CA TYR A 86 4.02 -0.92 1.34
C TYR A 86 3.05 0.03 0.62
N GLU A 87 2.44 0.96 1.36
CA GLU A 87 1.53 1.96 0.79
C GLU A 87 2.25 2.86 -0.22
N ARG A 88 3.48 3.28 0.09
CA ARG A 88 4.32 4.05 -0.82
C ARG A 88 4.65 3.25 -2.09
N ALA A 89 5.07 2.00 -1.95
CA ALA A 89 5.38 1.13 -3.08
C ALA A 89 4.15 0.90 -3.97
N LEU A 90 2.96 0.76 -3.37
CA LEU A 90 1.70 0.62 -4.08
C LEU A 90 1.31 1.90 -4.84
N ALA A 91 1.46 3.07 -4.20
CA ALA A 91 1.23 4.36 -4.83
C ALA A 91 2.18 4.59 -6.01
N ASP A 92 3.48 4.32 -5.83
CA ASP A 92 4.49 4.43 -6.88
C ASP A 92 4.23 3.46 -8.04
N ALA A 93 3.80 2.22 -7.75
CA ALA A 93 3.43 1.25 -8.78
C ALA A 93 2.21 1.71 -9.59
N ARG A 94 1.17 2.24 -8.93
CA ARG A 94 -0.01 2.81 -9.61
C ARG A 94 0.35 4.01 -10.47
N ALA A 95 1.18 4.92 -9.96
CA ALA A 95 1.66 6.08 -10.71
C ALA A 95 2.50 5.66 -11.93
N ARG A 96 3.38 4.66 -11.78
CA ARG A 96 4.13 4.08 -12.91
C ARG A 96 3.21 3.46 -13.95
N ALA A 97 2.22 2.67 -13.53
CA ALA A 97 1.26 2.06 -14.44
C ALA A 97 0.46 3.10 -15.23
N GLN A 98 0.01 4.17 -14.57
CA GLN A 98 -0.69 5.28 -15.22
C GLN A 98 0.21 6.01 -16.22
N ARG A 99 1.47 6.29 -15.87
CA ARG A 99 2.44 6.88 -16.81
C ARG A 99 2.67 6.00 -18.03
N ILE A 100 2.94 4.71 -17.83
CA ILE A 100 3.15 3.76 -18.94
C ILE A 100 1.91 3.70 -19.84
N ALA A 101 0.71 3.66 -19.26
CA ALA A 101 -0.53 3.65 -20.03
C ALA A 101 -0.72 4.95 -20.84
N GLN A 102 -0.37 6.10 -20.28
CA GLN A 102 -0.45 7.39 -20.98
C GLN A 102 0.60 7.49 -22.09
N GLU A 103 1.87 7.19 -21.79
CA GLU A 103 2.96 7.17 -22.78
C GLU A 103 2.65 6.22 -23.93
N SER A 104 2.12 5.03 -23.65
CA SER A 104 1.71 4.08 -24.68
C SER A 104 0.60 4.65 -25.56
N ARG A 105 -0.41 5.30 -24.98
CA ARG A 105 -1.49 5.95 -25.75
C ARG A 105 -0.95 7.05 -26.65
N ASP A 106 -0.05 7.87 -26.13
CA ASP A 106 0.54 8.98 -26.87
C ASP A 106 1.41 8.49 -28.05
N VAL A 107 2.23 7.46 -27.82
CA VAL A 107 3.02 6.80 -28.87
C VAL A 107 2.11 6.18 -29.94
N LEU A 108 1.10 5.41 -29.53
CA LEU A 108 0.15 4.80 -30.46
C LEU A 108 -0.62 5.85 -31.27
N ALA A 109 -1.06 6.94 -30.63
CA ALA A 109 -1.76 8.01 -31.32
C ALA A 109 -0.86 8.68 -32.38
N ALA A 110 0.40 8.93 -32.05
CA ALA A 110 1.38 9.49 -32.98
C ALA A 110 1.66 8.55 -34.16
N GLU A 111 1.81 7.25 -33.90
CA GLU A 111 2.06 6.24 -34.93
C GLU A 111 0.85 6.07 -35.85
N ILE A 112 -0.37 6.02 -35.30
CA ILE A 112 -1.61 6.00 -36.07
C ILE A 112 -1.73 7.26 -36.94
N ALA A 113 -1.43 8.44 -36.41
CA ALA A 113 -1.48 9.69 -37.18
C ALA A 113 -0.48 9.66 -38.36
N LYS A 114 0.73 9.16 -38.12
CA LYS A 114 1.76 9.02 -39.16
C LYS A 114 1.35 8.02 -40.25
N GLU A 115 0.88 6.84 -39.88
CA GLU A 115 0.42 5.83 -40.83
C GLU A 115 -0.81 6.31 -41.61
N ARG A 116 -1.77 6.97 -40.95
CA ARG A 116 -2.91 7.60 -41.63
C ARG A 116 -2.44 8.62 -42.68
N ALA A 117 -1.51 9.50 -42.34
CA ALA A 117 -0.99 10.47 -43.29
C ALA A 117 -0.28 9.80 -44.49
N ALA A 118 0.48 8.72 -44.23
CA ALA A 118 1.14 7.96 -45.30
C ALA A 118 0.15 7.23 -46.21
N VAL A 119 -0.91 6.64 -45.64
CA VAL A 119 -1.98 5.99 -46.40
C VAL A 119 -2.77 7.01 -47.21
N GLU A 120 -3.12 8.15 -46.62
CA GLU A 120 -3.83 9.23 -47.32
C GLU A 120 -3.04 9.74 -48.52
N SER A 121 -1.73 9.95 -48.36
CA SER A 121 -0.84 10.34 -49.45
C SER A 121 -0.80 9.29 -50.58
N LYS A 122 -0.74 7.99 -50.23
CA LYS A 122 -0.81 6.90 -51.22
C LYS A 122 -2.16 6.85 -51.93
N ILE A 123 -3.25 7.06 -51.23
CA ILE A 123 -4.60 7.11 -51.80
C ILE A 123 -4.69 8.29 -52.78
N ALA A 124 -4.28 9.49 -52.37
CA ALA A 124 -4.27 10.66 -53.22
C ALA A 124 -3.46 10.46 -54.50
N ALA A 125 -2.27 9.85 -54.41
CA ALA A 125 -1.44 9.52 -55.57
C ALA A 125 -2.13 8.53 -56.52
N LYS A 126 -2.73 7.46 -55.99
CA LYS A 126 -3.47 6.48 -56.79
C LYS A 126 -4.71 7.08 -57.45
N THR A 127 -5.43 7.95 -56.75
CA THR A 127 -6.59 8.65 -57.31
C THR A 127 -6.16 9.54 -58.47
N ALA A 128 -5.10 10.33 -58.31
CA ALA A 128 -4.57 11.18 -59.37
C ALA A 128 -4.07 10.37 -60.59
N GLU A 129 -3.47 9.20 -60.37
CA GLU A 129 -3.07 8.29 -61.45
C GLU A 129 -4.29 7.70 -62.17
N ALA A 130 -5.30 7.24 -61.43
CA ALA A 130 -6.54 6.73 -62.00
C ALA A 130 -7.28 7.80 -62.81
N GLU A 131 -7.36 9.04 -62.31
CA GLU A 131 -7.95 10.18 -63.02
C GLU A 131 -7.23 10.45 -64.35
N LYS A 132 -5.89 10.42 -64.36
CA LYS A 132 -5.10 10.56 -65.60
C LYS A 132 -5.38 9.42 -66.58
N SER A 133 -5.44 8.18 -66.10
CA SER A 133 -5.75 7.02 -66.94
C SER A 133 -7.15 7.10 -67.53
N ILE A 134 -8.14 7.53 -66.75
CA ILE A 134 -9.52 7.74 -67.20
C ILE A 134 -9.58 8.85 -68.24
N ALA A 135 -8.88 9.97 -68.02
CA ALA A 135 -8.81 11.06 -69.00
C ALA A 135 -8.19 10.62 -70.33
N ALA A 136 -7.08 9.87 -70.28
CA ALA A 136 -6.43 9.33 -71.47
C ALA A 136 -7.34 8.33 -72.22
N ALA A 137 -7.98 7.42 -71.49
CA ALA A 137 -8.95 6.48 -72.06
C ALA A 137 -10.13 7.20 -72.71
N LYS A 138 -10.66 8.25 -72.06
CA LYS A 138 -11.72 9.10 -72.61
C LYS A 138 -11.28 9.76 -73.91
N THR A 139 -10.10 10.38 -73.95
CA THR A 139 -9.58 11.01 -75.18
C THR A 139 -9.41 9.99 -76.31
N SER A 140 -8.85 8.81 -76.02
CA SER A 140 -8.71 7.73 -77.00
C SER A 140 -10.07 7.24 -77.52
N ALA A 141 -11.05 7.06 -76.63
CA ALA A 141 -12.38 6.62 -77.01
C ALA A 141 -13.09 7.65 -77.90
N MET A 142 -12.97 8.95 -77.59
CA MET A 142 -13.54 10.02 -78.43
C MET A 142 -12.88 10.07 -79.82
N ALA A 143 -11.56 9.89 -79.91
CA ALA A 143 -10.88 9.80 -81.20
C ALA A 143 -11.35 8.61 -82.04
N GLN A 144 -11.52 7.44 -81.41
CA GLN A 144 -12.06 6.26 -82.09
C GLN A 144 -13.50 6.46 -82.57
N VAL A 145 -14.34 7.19 -81.80
CA VAL A 145 -15.70 7.54 -82.23
C VAL A 145 -15.69 8.47 -83.44
N GLU A 146 -14.79 9.46 -83.51
CA GLU A 146 -14.63 10.31 -84.72
C GLU A 146 -14.24 9.47 -85.95
N ASP A 147 -13.32 8.53 -85.80
CA ASP A 147 -12.89 7.64 -86.89
C ASP A 147 -14.03 6.72 -87.36
N VAL A 148 -14.75 6.10 -86.42
CA VAL A 148 -15.91 5.23 -86.73
C VAL A 148 -17.03 6.04 -87.39
N ALA A 149 -17.30 7.27 -86.91
CA ALA A 149 -18.28 8.16 -87.52
C ALA A 149 -17.89 8.53 -88.96
N THR A 150 -16.61 8.81 -89.22
CA THR A 150 -16.10 9.11 -90.57
C THR A 150 -16.23 7.89 -91.50
N GLN A 151 -15.88 6.70 -91.01
CA GLN A 151 -16.03 5.45 -91.78
C GLN A 151 -17.51 5.14 -92.08
N ALA A 152 -18.39 5.30 -91.09
CA ALA A 152 -19.83 5.10 -91.25
C ALA A 152 -20.44 6.10 -92.24
N ALA A 153 -20.10 7.39 -92.12
CA ALA A 153 -20.57 8.43 -93.04
C ALA A 153 -20.10 8.15 -94.49
N LYS A 154 -18.83 7.75 -94.66
CA LYS A 154 -18.30 7.37 -95.96
C LYS A 154 -19.03 6.17 -96.56
N ALA A 155 -19.29 5.12 -95.77
CA ALA A 155 -20.03 3.94 -96.22
C ALA A 155 -21.46 4.31 -96.67
N VAL A 156 -22.16 5.14 -95.90
CA VAL A 156 -23.51 5.64 -96.24
C VAL A 156 -23.49 6.43 -97.56
N VAL A 157 -22.49 7.29 -97.79
CA VAL A 157 -22.38 8.10 -99.02
C VAL A 157 -22.12 7.21 -100.25
N VAL A 158 -21.23 6.22 -100.14
CA VAL A 158 -20.97 5.26 -101.21
C VAL A 158 -22.24 4.48 -101.56
N GLU A 159 -23.02 4.06 -100.56
CA GLU A 159 -24.27 3.31 -100.78
C GLU A 159 -25.38 4.16 -101.41
N LEU A 160 -25.48 5.45 -101.06
CA LEU A 160 -26.54 6.34 -101.54
C LEU A 160 -26.30 6.95 -102.93
N ILE A 161 -25.06 7.38 -103.22
CA ILE A 161 -24.74 8.14 -104.45
C ILE A 161 -23.62 7.52 -105.29
N GLY A 162 -23.04 6.38 -104.88
CA GLY A 162 -22.06 5.63 -105.66
C GLY A 162 -20.70 6.33 -105.86
N LEU A 163 -20.49 7.46 -105.19
CA LEU A 163 -19.23 8.21 -105.17
C LEU A 163 -18.38 7.79 -103.97
N ASP A 164 -17.07 7.62 -104.18
CA ASP A 164 -16.09 7.35 -103.12
C ASP A 164 -15.39 8.65 -102.71
N PRO A 165 -15.91 9.39 -101.71
CA PRO A 165 -15.30 10.65 -101.28
C PRO A 165 -13.97 10.41 -100.57
N ALA A 166 -13.04 11.35 -100.75
CA ALA A 166 -11.78 11.37 -100.03
C ALA A 166 -12.05 11.53 -98.52
N ALA A 167 -11.32 10.78 -97.68
CA ALA A 167 -11.54 10.72 -96.24
C ALA A 167 -11.44 12.11 -95.58
N ASP A 168 -10.57 12.97 -96.13
CA ASP A 168 -10.27 14.33 -95.73
C ASP A 168 -11.35 15.37 -96.11
N GLU A 169 -12.25 15.05 -97.04
CA GLU A 169 -13.46 15.85 -97.31
C GLU A 169 -14.59 15.51 -96.33
N VAL A 170 -14.83 14.22 -96.09
CA VAL A 170 -15.84 13.73 -95.13
C VAL A 170 -15.52 14.21 -93.72
N GLN A 171 -14.24 14.18 -93.33
CA GLN A 171 -13.80 14.63 -92.02
C GLN A 171 -13.92 16.16 -91.84
N ARG A 172 -13.76 16.94 -92.91
CA ARG A 172 -14.01 18.40 -92.90
C ARG A 172 -15.50 18.72 -92.74
N ALA A 173 -16.38 17.95 -93.38
CA ALA A 173 -17.83 18.13 -93.28
C ALA A 173 -18.38 17.73 -91.90
N LEU A 174 -17.76 16.75 -91.22
CA LEU A 174 -18.15 16.32 -89.86
C LEU A 174 -17.69 17.29 -88.75
N LYS A 175 -16.67 18.11 -89.01
CA LYS A 175 -16.08 19.05 -88.04
C LYS A 175 -16.58 20.50 -88.18
N GLY A 176 -17.35 20.80 -89.24
CA GLY A 176 -18.00 22.10 -89.46
C GLY A 176 -19.39 22.15 -88.84
#